data_AF-A0A922CXX5-F1
#
_entry.id   AF-A0A922CXX5-F1
#
_cell.length_a   1.000
_cell.length_b   1.000
_cell.length_c   1.000
_cell.angle_alpha   90.00
_cell.angle_beta   90.00
_cell.angle_gamma   90.00
#
_symmetry.space_group_name_H-M   'P 1'
#
loop_
_entity.id
_entity.type
_entity.pdbx_description
1 polymer ?
#
loop_
_entity_poly.entity_id
_entity_poly.type
_entity_poly.pdbx_seq_one_letter_code
_entity_poly.pdbx_strand_id
1 'polypeptide(L)'
;MEPESTTDGSPMNQNPSNSRTTPFELPEINMDLLYYDTSKLSAEPPSPRIGTNEDVEALNAVFSSLKFEVTVYDDLSRVQIMEVVKAFVERDHSDTSCVVVAILTHGNPGGELWAKDGPYNLSNVLTKFEGGNLVAIPKVFLVQVS
;
A
#
# COMPACT_ATOMS: atom_id res chain seq x y z
N MET A 1 49.62 66.28 11.75
CA MET A 1 49.09 66.25 13.12
C MET A 1 47.70 65.65 13.03
N GLU A 2 47.55 64.43 13.53
CA GLU A 2 46.24 63.85 13.87
C GLU A 2 45.66 64.54 15.12
N PRO A 3 44.38 64.29 15.43
CA PRO A 3 44.15 63.28 16.47
C PRO A 3 43.10 62.21 16.10
N GLU A 4 43.31 61.01 16.66
CA GLU A 4 42.44 59.83 16.63
C GLU A 4 41.25 59.86 17.62
N SER A 5 40.37 58.86 17.42
CA SER A 5 39.33 58.27 18.29
C SER A 5 37.92 58.84 18.10
N THR A 6 36.89 58.03 17.82
CA THR A 6 36.44 56.87 18.62
C THR A 6 35.58 55.90 17.81
N THR A 7 35.59 54.65 18.28
CA THR A 7 34.88 53.45 17.82
C THR A 7 33.36 53.48 18.04
N ASP A 8 32.57 52.99 17.08
CA ASP A 8 31.33 52.27 17.38
C ASP A 8 31.14 51.12 16.37
N GLY A 9 31.75 49.99 16.70
CA GLY A 9 31.42 48.71 16.10
C GLY A 9 30.24 48.12 16.85
N SER A 10 29.03 48.43 16.41
CA SER A 10 27.85 47.67 16.82
C SER A 10 27.93 46.26 16.21
N PRO A 11 27.97 45.17 17.01
CA PRO A 11 27.94 43.84 16.45
C PRO A 11 26.54 43.60 15.87
N MET A 12 26.50 43.34 14.56
CA MET A 12 25.31 42.88 13.87
C MET A 12 24.92 41.53 14.50
N ASN A 13 23.89 41.55 15.35
CA ASN A 13 23.30 40.37 15.94
C ASN A 13 22.66 39.54 14.81
N GLN A 14 23.44 38.67 14.19
CA GLN A 14 22.91 37.57 13.40
C GLN A 14 22.35 36.57 14.40
N ASN A 15 21.10 36.79 14.79
CA ASN A 15 20.27 35.74 15.33
C ASN A 15 19.63 35.08 14.11
N PRO A 16 20.21 34.00 13.52
CA PRO A 16 19.44 33.18 12.63
C PRO A 16 18.34 32.61 13.50
N SER A 17 17.13 33.12 13.31
CA SER A 17 15.93 32.46 13.78
C SER A 17 16.09 30.99 13.45
N ASN A 18 16.36 30.16 14.47
CA ASN A 18 16.18 28.72 14.40
C ASN A 18 14.70 28.55 14.05
N SER A 19 14.38 28.52 12.75
CA SER A 19 13.18 27.85 12.31
C SER A 19 13.39 26.43 12.78
N ARG A 20 12.65 26.09 13.84
CA ARG A 20 12.49 24.70 14.24
C ARG A 20 12.05 23.99 12.96
N THR A 21 12.96 23.26 12.34
CA THR A 21 12.58 22.15 11.49
C THR A 21 11.87 21.21 12.45
N THR A 22 10.57 21.41 12.61
CA THR A 22 9.70 20.30 12.98
C THR A 22 10.11 19.18 12.03
N PRO A 23 10.47 17.99 12.53
CA PRO A 23 10.61 16.84 11.65
C PRO A 23 9.41 16.84 10.73
N PHE A 24 9.62 16.60 9.43
CA PHE A 24 8.51 16.29 8.54
C PHE A 24 7.91 15.01 9.10
N GLU A 25 6.93 15.16 10.00
CA GLU A 25 6.04 14.09 10.41
C GLU A 25 5.32 13.72 9.13
N LEU A 26 5.82 12.65 8.51
CA LEU A 26 5.07 11.95 7.49
C LEU A 26 3.71 11.67 8.13
N PRO A 27 2.60 12.17 7.56
CA PRO A 27 1.27 11.85 8.07
C PRO A 27 1.18 10.33 8.20
N GLU A 28 0.58 9.84 9.28
CA GLU A 28 0.44 8.40 9.55
C GLU A 28 0.02 7.69 8.26
N ILE A 29 0.96 6.91 7.72
CA ILE A 29 0.85 6.44 6.36
C ILE A 29 -0.06 5.20 6.37
N ASN A 30 -1.37 5.43 6.25
CA ASN A 30 -2.31 4.33 6.08
C ASN A 30 -2.16 3.79 4.67
N MET A 31 -1.70 2.55 4.57
CA MET A 31 -1.60 1.84 3.32
C MET A 31 -2.07 0.43 3.59
N ASP A 32 -3.12 0.01 2.89
CA ASP A 32 -3.65 -1.32 3.11
C ASP A 32 -2.99 -2.33 2.19
N LEU A 33 -3.09 -3.59 2.59
CA LEU A 33 -2.89 -4.74 1.73
C LEU A 33 -4.21 -5.51 1.66
N LEU A 34 -4.61 -5.92 0.46
CA LEU A 34 -5.67 -6.89 0.25
C LEU A 34 -5.02 -8.18 -0.26
N TYR A 35 -5.13 -9.24 0.53
CA TYR A 35 -4.67 -10.59 0.22
C TYR A 35 -5.86 -11.50 -0.10
N TYR A 36 -5.70 -12.46 -1.02
CA TYR A 36 -6.54 -13.65 -1.11
C TYR A 36 -5.71 -14.85 -1.53
N ASP A 37 -5.60 -15.84 -0.64
CA ASP A 37 -5.16 -17.20 -0.99
C ASP A 37 -6.30 -17.93 -1.70
N THR A 38 -6.02 -18.83 -2.63
CA THR A 38 -6.99 -19.81 -3.14
C THR A 38 -6.44 -21.23 -3.15
N SER A 39 -5.37 -21.45 -2.40
CA SER A 39 -4.56 -22.67 -2.41
C SER A 39 -5.30 -23.92 -1.92
N LYS A 40 -6.50 -23.83 -1.32
CA LYS A 40 -7.06 -24.99 -0.62
C LYS A 40 -8.02 -25.88 -1.39
N LEU A 41 -8.86 -25.44 -2.34
CA LEU A 41 -9.79 -26.38 -2.99
C LEU A 41 -10.41 -25.88 -4.30
N SER A 42 -10.29 -26.71 -5.33
CA SER A 42 -11.26 -26.88 -6.41
C SER A 42 -11.07 -28.28 -6.99
N ALA A 43 -12.15 -28.90 -7.50
CA ALA A 43 -12.26 -30.35 -7.73
C ALA A 43 -11.37 -30.95 -8.85
N GLU A 44 -10.52 -30.14 -9.49
CA GLU A 44 -9.43 -30.54 -10.39
C GLU A 44 -8.26 -29.53 -10.19
N PRO A 45 -6.98 -29.96 -10.14
CA PRO A 45 -5.89 -29.15 -9.62
C PRO A 45 -5.48 -28.04 -10.61
N PRO A 46 -5.06 -26.89 -10.08
CA PRO A 46 -3.63 -26.66 -9.99
C PRO A 46 -3.12 -27.10 -8.62
N SER A 47 -1.91 -27.63 -8.59
CA SER A 47 -1.30 -28.16 -7.37
C SER A 47 -1.29 -27.12 -6.24
N PRO A 48 -1.40 -27.51 -4.96
CA PRO A 48 -1.25 -26.59 -3.84
C PRO A 48 -0.03 -25.69 -4.01
N ARG A 49 -0.17 -24.39 -3.74
CA ARG A 49 0.94 -23.42 -3.81
C ARG A 49 1.88 -23.58 -2.60
N ILE A 50 2.65 -24.66 -2.57
CA ILE A 50 3.68 -24.91 -1.55
C ILE A 50 4.62 -23.70 -1.52
N GLY A 51 4.73 -23.04 -0.35
CA GLY A 51 5.52 -21.82 -0.18
C GLY A 51 4.72 -20.50 -0.19
N THR A 52 3.42 -20.51 -0.52
CA THR A 52 2.59 -19.28 -0.46
C THR A 52 2.58 -18.64 0.92
N ASN A 53 2.57 -19.45 1.98
CA ASN A 53 2.63 -18.90 3.34
C ASN A 53 3.92 -18.11 3.58
N GLU A 54 5.04 -18.51 2.97
CA GLU A 54 6.31 -17.78 3.06
C GLU A 54 6.21 -16.43 2.32
N ASP A 55 5.58 -16.39 1.15
CA ASP A 55 5.31 -15.14 0.42
C ASP A 55 4.45 -14.19 1.26
N VAL A 56 3.40 -14.71 1.91
CA VAL A 56 2.50 -13.93 2.77
C VAL A 56 3.23 -13.37 3.98
N GLU A 57 3.98 -14.21 4.69
CA GLU A 57 4.76 -13.79 5.85
C GLU A 57 5.79 -12.72 5.46
N ALA A 58 6.46 -12.89 4.33
CA ALA A 58 7.42 -11.93 3.80
C ALA A 58 6.75 -10.60 3.43
N LEU A 59 5.65 -10.61 2.69
CA LEU A 59 4.89 -9.41 2.34
C LEU A 59 4.40 -8.69 3.60
N ASN A 60 3.81 -9.42 4.54
CA ASN A 60 3.33 -8.86 5.79
C ASN A 60 4.47 -8.21 6.58
N ALA A 61 5.62 -8.89 6.72
CA ALA A 61 6.78 -8.34 7.42
C ALA A 61 7.32 -7.07 6.74
N VAL A 62 7.46 -7.09 5.41
CA VAL A 62 7.95 -5.94 4.63
C VAL A 62 6.99 -4.76 4.76
N PHE A 63 5.70 -4.94 4.48
CA PHE A 63 4.73 -3.85 4.50
C PHE A 63 4.49 -3.33 5.92
N SER A 64 4.46 -4.20 6.93
CA SER A 64 4.42 -3.76 8.34
C SER A 64 5.64 -2.93 8.72
N SER A 65 6.84 -3.29 8.25
CA SER A 65 8.06 -2.51 8.49
C SER A 65 8.01 -1.11 7.84
N LEU A 66 7.31 -1.01 6.72
CA LEU A 66 7.02 0.24 6.00
C LEU A 66 5.80 1.00 6.57
N LYS A 67 5.26 0.55 7.71
CA LYS A 67 4.12 1.16 8.43
C LYS A 67 2.77 1.07 7.72
N PHE A 68 2.60 0.11 6.81
CA PHE A 68 1.30 -0.24 6.23
C PHE A 68 0.39 -0.88 7.29
N GLU A 69 -0.92 -0.64 7.18
CA GLU A 69 -1.95 -1.40 7.88
C GLU A 69 -2.29 -2.64 7.05
N VAL A 70 -1.67 -3.78 7.39
CA VAL A 70 -1.81 -5.00 6.58
C VAL A 70 -3.08 -5.76 6.96
N THR A 71 -3.98 -5.97 5.99
CA THR A 71 -5.14 -6.86 6.13
C THR A 71 -4.98 -8.10 5.25
N VAL A 72 -5.23 -9.28 5.82
CA VAL A 72 -5.00 -10.56 5.15
C VAL A 72 -6.31 -11.34 5.08
N TYR A 73 -6.73 -11.80 3.88
CA TYR A 73 -7.89 -12.68 3.72
C TYR A 73 -7.51 -13.99 3.05
N ASP A 74 -7.98 -15.13 3.56
CA ASP A 74 -7.70 -16.45 2.98
C ASP A 74 -8.92 -17.02 2.23
N ASP A 75 -8.70 -17.71 1.12
CA ASP A 75 -9.67 -18.57 0.43
C ASP A 75 -11.00 -17.87 0.10
N LEU A 76 -10.92 -16.68 -0.51
CA LEU A 76 -12.10 -15.92 -0.91
C LEU A 76 -12.77 -16.48 -2.18
N SER A 77 -14.10 -16.54 -2.17
CA SER A 77 -14.91 -16.69 -3.38
C SER A 77 -14.95 -15.38 -4.17
N ARG A 78 -15.34 -15.43 -5.45
CA ARG A 78 -15.48 -14.25 -6.32
C ARG A 78 -16.35 -13.17 -5.70
N VAL A 79 -17.47 -13.55 -5.09
CA VAL A 79 -18.38 -12.59 -4.43
C VAL A 79 -17.67 -11.91 -3.26
N GLN A 80 -16.99 -12.67 -2.41
CA GLN A 80 -16.26 -12.13 -1.27
C GLN A 80 -15.09 -11.23 -1.71
N ILE A 81 -14.35 -11.60 -2.76
CA ILE A 81 -13.31 -10.73 -3.35
C ILE A 81 -13.92 -9.37 -3.72
N MET A 82 -15.05 -9.37 -4.42
CA MET A 82 -15.70 -8.12 -4.84
C MET A 82 -16.24 -7.31 -3.66
N GLU A 83 -16.76 -7.96 -2.61
CA GLU A 83 -17.22 -7.29 -1.39
C GLU A 83 -16.07 -6.63 -0.65
N VAL A 84 -14.95 -7.34 -0.48
CA VAL A 84 -13.76 -6.79 0.19
C VAL A 84 -13.16 -5.64 -0.62
N VAL A 85 -13.01 -5.80 -1.94
CA VAL A 85 -12.55 -4.73 -2.83
C VAL A 85 -13.44 -3.51 -2.74
N LYS A 86 -14.77 -3.70 -2.74
CA LYS A 86 -15.72 -2.61 -2.63
C LYS A 86 -15.59 -1.89 -1.28
N ALA A 87 -15.60 -2.65 -0.17
CA ALA A 87 -15.46 -2.09 1.17
C ALA A 87 -14.16 -1.31 1.34
N PHE A 88 -13.07 -1.83 0.76
CA PHE A 88 -11.79 -1.14 0.71
C PHE A 88 -11.90 0.19 -0.04
N VAL A 89 -12.38 0.19 -1.28
CA VAL A 89 -12.47 1.41 -2.12
C VAL A 89 -13.38 2.48 -1.50
N GLU A 90 -14.41 2.06 -0.77
CA GLU A 90 -15.39 2.94 -0.12
C GLU A 90 -14.97 3.42 1.27
N ARG A 91 -13.88 2.91 1.86
CA ARG A 91 -13.41 3.38 3.16
C ARG A 91 -12.90 4.82 3.08
N ASP A 92 -12.76 5.46 4.24
CA ASP A 92 -12.12 6.76 4.30
C ASP A 92 -10.62 6.63 4.05
N HIS A 93 -10.15 7.31 3.01
CA HIS A 93 -8.75 7.36 2.59
C HIS A 93 -8.16 8.78 2.68
N SER A 94 -8.81 9.70 3.40
CA SER A 94 -8.40 11.10 3.47
C SER A 94 -6.95 11.28 3.93
N ASP A 95 -6.46 10.40 4.81
CA ASP A 95 -5.08 10.38 5.32
C ASP A 95 -4.21 9.28 4.66
N THR A 96 -4.67 8.64 3.57
CA THR A 96 -3.95 7.57 2.86
C THR A 96 -3.07 8.15 1.75
N SER A 97 -1.75 7.93 1.83
CA SER A 97 -0.79 8.44 0.85
C SER A 97 -0.62 7.55 -0.38
N CYS A 98 -0.80 6.23 -0.25
CA CYS A 98 -1.00 5.30 -1.37
C CYS A 98 -1.64 3.99 -0.90
N VAL A 99 -2.09 3.16 -1.84
CA VAL A 99 -2.64 1.83 -1.55
C VAL A 99 -1.87 0.75 -2.29
N VAL A 100 -1.72 -0.41 -1.65
CA VAL A 100 -1.13 -1.61 -2.25
C VAL A 100 -2.15 -2.74 -2.25
N VAL A 101 -2.21 -3.52 -3.32
CA VAL A 101 -3.05 -4.72 -3.40
C VAL A 101 -2.16 -5.87 -3.86
N ALA A 102 -1.95 -6.89 -3.03
CA ALA A 102 -1.18 -8.06 -3.43
C ALA A 102 -2.07 -9.30 -3.61
N ILE A 103 -2.05 -9.82 -4.82
CA ILE A 103 -2.87 -10.91 -5.29
C ILE A 103 -1.96 -12.13 -5.45
N LEU A 104 -2.21 -13.19 -4.68
CA LEU A 104 -1.39 -14.39 -4.64
C LEU A 104 -2.27 -15.60 -4.99
N THR A 105 -2.40 -15.94 -6.27
CA THR A 105 -3.43 -16.87 -6.75
C THR A 105 -2.90 -17.80 -7.84
N HIS A 106 -3.67 -18.83 -8.17
CA HIS A 106 -3.57 -19.45 -9.49
C HIS A 106 -4.10 -18.52 -10.57
N GLY A 107 -3.54 -18.65 -11.77
CA GLY A 107 -3.96 -17.86 -12.91
C GLY A 107 -3.20 -18.21 -14.17
N ASN A 108 -3.41 -17.44 -15.22
CA ASN A 108 -2.68 -17.57 -16.47
C ASN A 108 -2.20 -16.22 -17.00
N PRO A 109 -1.23 -16.20 -17.94
CA PRO A 109 -0.73 -14.96 -18.53
C PRO A 109 -1.80 -14.13 -19.27
N GLY A 110 -2.97 -14.70 -19.57
CA GLY A 110 -4.11 -14.01 -20.17
C GLY A 110 -4.92 -13.14 -19.19
N GLY A 111 -4.50 -13.04 -17.93
CA GLY A 111 -5.16 -12.21 -16.91
C GLY A 111 -6.37 -12.88 -16.25
N GLU A 112 -6.56 -14.18 -16.45
CA GLU A 112 -7.48 -14.98 -15.66
C GLU A 112 -6.82 -15.37 -14.34
N LEU A 113 -7.53 -15.14 -13.24
CA LEU A 113 -7.18 -15.47 -11.87
C LEU A 113 -8.21 -16.47 -11.33
N TRP A 114 -7.87 -17.17 -10.26
CA TRP A 114 -8.73 -18.18 -9.65
C TRP A 114 -9.17 -17.80 -8.25
N ALA A 115 -10.48 -17.68 -8.05
CA ALA A 115 -11.10 -17.62 -6.74
C ALA A 115 -11.34 -19.05 -6.22
N LYS A 116 -11.74 -19.18 -4.94
CA LYS A 116 -12.15 -20.47 -4.36
C LYS A 116 -13.25 -21.18 -5.14
N ASP A 117 -14.17 -20.42 -5.74
CA ASP A 117 -15.34 -20.93 -6.47
C ASP A 117 -15.18 -20.88 -8.00
N GLY A 118 -13.96 -20.60 -8.50
CA GLY A 118 -13.62 -20.66 -9.92
C GLY A 118 -12.97 -19.39 -10.50
N PRO A 119 -12.75 -19.35 -11.82
CA PRO A 119 -11.99 -18.28 -12.46
C PRO A 119 -12.74 -16.95 -12.53
N TYR A 120 -11.97 -15.85 -12.58
CA TYR A 120 -12.41 -14.49 -12.87
C TYR A 120 -11.28 -13.69 -13.52
N ASN A 121 -11.59 -12.53 -14.10
CA ASN A 121 -10.58 -11.71 -14.76
C ASN A 121 -10.01 -10.64 -13.83
N LEU A 122 -8.70 -10.41 -13.85
CA LEU A 122 -8.03 -9.35 -13.09
C LEU A 122 -8.66 -7.97 -13.35
N SER A 123 -9.10 -7.68 -14.58
CA SER A 123 -9.76 -6.42 -14.94
C SER A 123 -11.04 -6.16 -14.11
N ASN A 124 -11.76 -7.21 -13.69
CA ASN A 124 -12.95 -7.06 -12.85
C ASN A 124 -12.62 -6.44 -11.49
N VAL A 125 -11.42 -6.72 -10.98
CA VAL A 125 -10.90 -6.14 -9.73
C VAL A 125 -10.33 -4.75 -9.98
N LEU A 126 -9.42 -4.61 -10.95
CA LEU A 126 -8.72 -3.35 -11.22
C LEU A 126 -9.67 -2.18 -11.52
N THR A 127 -10.74 -2.42 -12.29
CA THR A 127 -11.73 -1.39 -12.63
C THR A 127 -12.45 -0.80 -11.41
N LYS A 128 -12.49 -1.51 -10.28
CA LYS A 128 -13.08 -0.98 -9.03
C LYS A 128 -12.22 0.07 -8.37
N PHE A 129 -10.92 0.05 -8.62
CA PHE A 129 -9.98 1.02 -8.09
C PHE A 129 -9.88 2.30 -8.95
N GLU A 130 -10.55 2.38 -10.09
CA GLU A 130 -10.51 3.57 -10.97
C GLU A 130 -11.25 4.78 -10.39
N GLY A 131 -12.13 4.59 -9.40
CA GLY A 131 -12.95 5.65 -8.80
C GLY A 131 -13.02 5.57 -7.27
N GLY A 132 -14.11 6.12 -6.71
CA GLY A 132 -14.39 6.10 -5.27
C GLY A 132 -13.51 7.06 -4.47
N ASN A 133 -13.21 6.70 -3.23
CA ASN A 133 -12.40 7.52 -2.32
C ASN A 133 -10.90 7.45 -2.62
N LEU A 134 -10.51 6.72 -3.68
CA LEU A 134 -9.13 6.56 -4.11
C LEU A 134 -8.74 7.47 -5.28
N VAL A 135 -9.59 8.42 -5.67
CA VAL A 135 -9.24 9.39 -6.74
C VAL A 135 -8.00 10.17 -6.31
N ALA A 136 -7.02 10.29 -7.22
CA ALA A 136 -5.69 10.88 -6.99
C ALA A 136 -4.76 10.16 -6.00
N ILE A 137 -5.19 9.07 -5.37
CA ILE A 137 -4.34 8.22 -4.53
C ILE A 137 -3.61 7.20 -5.42
N PRO A 138 -2.27 7.10 -5.38
CA PRO A 138 -1.52 6.09 -6.13
C PRO A 138 -1.94 4.67 -5.73
N LYS A 139 -2.17 3.79 -6.70
CA LYS A 139 -2.54 2.38 -6.47
C LYS A 139 -1.45 1.48 -7.05
N VAL A 140 -0.87 0.62 -6.22
CA VAL A 140 0.15 -0.35 -6.62
C VAL A 140 -0.45 -1.74 -6.54
N PHE A 141 -0.37 -2.50 -7.62
CA PHE A 141 -0.84 -3.87 -7.68
C PHE A 141 0.35 -4.81 -7.82
N LEU A 142 0.45 -5.77 -6.91
CA LEU A 142 1.41 -6.87 -6.97
C LEU A 142 0.61 -8.13 -7.28
N VAL A 143 0.90 -8.79 -8.41
CA VAL A 143 0.14 -9.97 -8.83
C VAL A 143 1.11 -11.11 -9.07
N GLN A 144 1.05 -12.12 -8.20
CA GLN A 144 1.72 -13.40 -8.38
C GLN A 144 0.70 -14.41 -8.87
N VAL A 145 1.00 -15.01 -10.02
CA VAL A 145 0.22 -16.11 -10.59
C VAL A 145 1.11 -17.34 -10.73
N SER A 146 0.56 -18.51 -10.38
CA SER A 146 1.20 -19.82 -10.54
C SER A 146 0.34 -20.81 -11.28
#